data_AF-A0ABD2X9G4-F1
#
_entry.id   AF-A0ABD2X9G4-F1
#
_cell.length_a   1.000
_cell.length_b   1.000
_cell.length_c   1.000
_cell.angle_alpha   90.00
_cell.angle_beta   90.00
_cell.angle_gamma   90.00
#
_symmetry.space_group_name_H-M   'P 1'
#
loop_
_entity.id
_entity.type
_entity.pdbx_description
1 polymer ?
#
loop_
_entity_poly.entity_id
_entity_poly.type
_entity_poly.pdbx_seq_one_letter_code
_entity_poly.pdbx_strand_id
1 'polypeptide(L)'
;MIFNMEQYDKLISDVIAIAQDQMDTETLNNLKKVYCKNIRPRELETITNLETFLLALDKRNIISYDNTDILKIIGNKLKNKEITDLITTYNQQFQASETNILYHGKSYGHSNSEFQIINLFNTEKILTNYEAEEQMNYSFSMNPQSKNQHITKKISGNIFSFIDNKKHKKASQTKKCIILSFIAIINILLICCITWIILHLKSLALTPMESIENAMPASIPNFNFGFTLNQSHFYSTVPPDDPDKTLKTKVTNCISNHIGKHWIYICRHLNLSESLIDELEIKFLDQTDAYKRAMTEALNEYFSKNPQNWKREVLDALKDSKRNDIKKKVEDIFHF
;
A
#
# COMPACT_ATOMS: atom_id res chain seq x y z
N MET A 1 0.47 19.08 8.96
CA MET A 1 0.46 17.73 8.35
C MET A 1 -0.85 16.99 8.64
N ILE A 2 -1.38 16.98 9.87
CA ILE A 2 -2.68 16.34 10.22
C ILE A 2 -3.84 16.83 9.33
N PHE A 3 -3.91 18.15 9.08
CA PHE A 3 -4.97 18.77 8.27
C PHE A 3 -5.09 18.20 6.85
N ASN A 4 -3.99 17.75 6.25
CA ASN A 4 -4.00 17.26 4.85
C ASN A 4 -4.46 15.79 4.76
N MET A 5 -4.37 15.03 5.85
CA MET A 5 -4.81 13.63 5.89
C MET A 5 -6.32 13.51 6.07
N GLU A 6 -6.92 14.28 6.99
CA GLU A 6 -8.38 14.29 7.17
C GLU A 6 -9.12 14.75 5.91
N GLN A 7 -8.60 15.77 5.22
CA GLN A 7 -9.17 16.23 3.95
C GLN A 7 -9.02 15.20 2.83
N TYR A 8 -7.93 14.44 2.82
CA TYR A 8 -7.73 13.35 1.87
C TYR A 8 -8.72 12.21 2.12
N ASP A 9 -8.87 11.79 3.37
CA ASP A 9 -9.81 10.72 3.74
C ASP A 9 -11.25 11.12 3.36
N LYS A 10 -11.60 12.40 3.58
CA LYS A 10 -12.87 12.95 3.12
C LYS A 10 -13.01 12.92 1.59
N LEU A 11 -11.99 13.34 0.84
CA LEU A 11 -11.99 13.29 -0.63
C LEU A 11 -12.23 11.87 -1.13
N ILE A 12 -11.54 10.88 -0.58
CA ILE A 12 -11.70 9.47 -0.95
C ILE A 12 -13.12 9.01 -0.68
N SER A 13 -13.67 9.32 0.50
CA SER A 13 -15.04 8.96 0.85
C SER A 13 -16.07 9.59 -0.10
N ASP A 14 -15.93 10.88 -0.42
CA ASP A 14 -16.85 11.59 -1.31
C ASP A 14 -16.78 11.02 -2.74
N VAL A 15 -15.57 10.75 -3.25
CA VAL A 15 -15.39 10.15 -4.59
C VAL A 15 -15.99 8.75 -4.64
N ILE A 16 -15.78 7.92 -3.61
CA ILE A 16 -16.40 6.58 -3.54
C ILE A 16 -17.92 6.71 -3.57
N ALA A 17 -18.50 7.59 -2.77
CA ALA A 17 -19.95 7.76 -2.70
C ALA A 17 -20.57 8.14 -4.06
N ILE A 18 -19.91 8.99 -4.84
CA ILE A 18 -20.40 9.44 -6.16
C ILE A 18 -20.12 8.40 -7.25
N ALA A 19 -18.91 7.83 -7.25
CA ALA A 19 -18.44 6.98 -8.33
C ALA A 19 -18.94 5.54 -8.24
N GLN A 20 -19.20 5.03 -7.03
CA GLN A 20 -19.51 3.61 -6.81
C GLN A 20 -20.79 3.16 -7.54
N ASP A 21 -21.78 4.04 -7.66
CA ASP A 21 -23.05 3.76 -8.37
C ASP A 21 -22.91 3.88 -9.90
N GLN A 22 -21.92 4.65 -10.38
CA GLN A 22 -21.64 4.85 -11.80
C GLN A 22 -20.59 3.88 -12.35
N MET A 23 -19.88 3.18 -11.47
CA MET A 23 -18.81 2.27 -11.82
C MET A 23 -19.38 0.93 -12.29
N ASP A 24 -19.34 0.68 -13.60
CA ASP A 24 -19.64 -0.64 -14.14
C ASP A 24 -18.44 -1.60 -14.01
N THR A 25 -18.73 -2.90 -14.12
CA THR A 25 -17.73 -3.97 -14.02
C THR A 25 -16.66 -3.86 -15.12
N GLU A 26 -17.03 -3.35 -16.29
CA GLU A 26 -16.13 -3.22 -17.43
C GLU A 26 -15.07 -2.12 -17.20
N THR A 27 -15.51 -0.95 -16.74
CA THR A 27 -14.66 0.19 -16.37
C THR A 27 -13.73 -0.19 -15.24
N LEU A 28 -14.22 -0.89 -14.22
CA LEU A 28 -13.38 -1.38 -13.12
C LEU A 28 -12.31 -2.37 -13.63
N ASN A 29 -12.69 -3.31 -14.51
CA ASN A 29 -11.73 -4.25 -15.09
C ASN A 29 -10.69 -3.55 -15.98
N ASN A 30 -11.09 -2.51 -16.71
CA ASN A 30 -10.17 -1.69 -17.49
C ASN A 30 -9.18 -0.94 -16.58
N LEU A 31 -9.64 -0.40 -15.45
CA LEU A 31 -8.77 0.20 -14.43
C LEU A 31 -7.80 -0.84 -13.84
N LYS A 32 -8.28 -2.03 -13.50
CA LYS A 32 -7.42 -3.13 -13.03
C LYS A 32 -6.32 -3.50 -14.03
N LYS A 33 -6.62 -3.53 -15.33
CA LYS A 33 -5.63 -3.79 -16.38
C LYS A 33 -4.55 -2.72 -16.41
N VAL A 34 -4.91 -1.44 -16.28
CA VAL A 34 -3.95 -0.33 -16.25
C VAL A 34 -2.98 -0.47 -15.07
N TYR A 35 -3.50 -0.82 -13.90
CA TYR A 35 -2.71 -0.93 -12.67
C TYR A 35 -2.24 -2.36 -12.35
N CYS A 36 -2.30 -3.29 -13.31
CA CYS A 36 -1.96 -4.70 -13.08
C CYS A 36 -0.49 -4.94 -12.72
N LYS A 37 0.40 -4.02 -13.10
CA LYS A 37 1.81 -4.06 -12.71
C LYS A 37 2.04 -3.51 -11.30
N ASN A 38 1.11 -2.69 -10.81
CA ASN A 38 1.25 -2.02 -9.52
C ASN A 38 0.52 -2.78 -8.40
N ILE A 39 -0.43 -3.65 -8.73
CA ILE A 39 -1.22 -4.45 -7.79
C ILE A 39 -0.91 -5.93 -8.02
N ARG A 40 -0.75 -6.72 -6.95
CA ARG A 40 -0.52 -8.17 -7.05
C ARG A 40 -1.64 -8.87 -7.82
N PRO A 41 -1.34 -9.87 -8.67
CA PRO A 41 -2.36 -10.62 -9.42
C PRO A 41 -3.46 -11.22 -8.52
N ARG A 42 -3.06 -11.83 -7.39
CA ARG A 42 -4.01 -12.41 -6.40
C ARG A 42 -4.94 -11.37 -5.78
N GLU A 43 -4.44 -10.16 -5.56
CA GLU A 43 -5.23 -9.07 -4.99
C GLU A 43 -6.18 -8.49 -6.06
N LEU A 44 -5.73 -8.43 -7.31
CA LEU A 44 -6.52 -8.00 -8.47
C LEU A 44 -7.82 -8.81 -8.64
N GLU A 45 -7.74 -10.12 -8.37
CA GLU A 45 -8.88 -11.05 -8.41
C GLU A 45 -9.89 -10.77 -7.30
N THR A 46 -9.43 -10.34 -6.12
CA THR A 46 -10.31 -10.08 -4.95
C THR A 46 -11.02 -8.73 -5.01
N ILE A 47 -10.52 -7.79 -5.81
CA ILE A 47 -11.12 -6.46 -5.97
C ILE A 47 -12.47 -6.62 -6.68
N THR A 48 -13.57 -6.19 -6.06
CA THR A 48 -14.92 -6.35 -6.64
C THR A 48 -15.65 -5.03 -6.85
N ASN A 49 -15.18 -3.96 -6.23
CA ASN A 49 -15.78 -2.63 -6.27
C ASN A 49 -14.69 -1.55 -6.27
N LEU A 50 -15.10 -0.28 -6.40
CA LEU A 50 -14.16 0.84 -6.45
C LEU A 50 -13.45 1.04 -5.11
N GLU A 51 -14.16 0.85 -4.00
CA GLU A 51 -13.59 0.96 -2.65
C GLU A 51 -12.40 0.01 -2.45
N THR A 52 -12.59 -1.28 -2.71
CA THR A 52 -11.51 -2.29 -2.60
C THR A 52 -10.37 -2.02 -3.58
N PHE A 53 -10.66 -1.46 -4.74
CA PHE A 53 -9.65 -1.04 -5.71
C PHE A 53 -8.80 0.13 -5.17
N LEU A 54 -9.43 1.19 -4.66
CA LEU A 54 -8.73 2.34 -4.10
C LEU A 54 -7.94 1.99 -2.84
N LEU A 55 -8.47 1.10 -1.99
CA LEU A 55 -7.75 0.58 -0.84
C LEU A 55 -6.49 -0.20 -1.24
N ALA A 56 -6.57 -1.07 -2.25
CA ALA A 56 -5.41 -1.81 -2.75
C ALA A 56 -4.32 -0.87 -3.28
N LEU A 57 -4.73 0.26 -3.88
CA LEU A 57 -3.82 1.28 -4.37
C LEU A 57 -3.20 2.11 -3.24
N ASP A 58 -3.97 2.48 -2.22
CA ASP A 58 -3.50 3.27 -1.08
C ASP A 58 -2.49 2.49 -0.23
N LYS A 59 -2.71 1.18 -0.04
CA LYS A 59 -1.75 0.27 0.60
C LYS A 59 -0.38 0.30 -0.04
N ARG A 60 -0.35 0.42 -1.36
CA ARG A 60 0.88 0.48 -2.17
C ARG A 60 1.35 1.91 -2.43
N ASN A 61 0.69 2.88 -1.79
CA ASN A 61 0.90 4.31 -1.89
C ASN A 61 0.76 4.87 -3.33
N ILE A 62 0.05 4.14 -4.21
CA ILE A 62 -0.25 4.53 -5.60
C ILE A 62 -1.17 5.73 -5.66
N ILE A 63 -2.07 5.78 -4.70
CA ILE A 63 -2.87 6.94 -4.38
C ILE A 63 -2.48 7.42 -2.99
N SER A 64 -2.32 8.74 -2.84
CA SER A 64 -1.95 9.39 -1.58
C SER A 64 -2.46 10.82 -1.57
N TYR A 65 -2.36 11.50 -0.42
CA TYR A 65 -2.81 12.89 -0.25
C TYR A 65 -2.13 13.87 -1.21
N ASP A 66 -0.91 13.58 -1.66
CA ASP A 66 -0.14 14.38 -2.61
C ASP A 66 -0.13 13.80 -4.04
N ASN A 67 -0.84 12.69 -4.25
CA ASN A 67 -0.96 12.02 -5.54
C ASN A 67 -2.40 11.53 -5.79
N THR A 68 -3.20 12.42 -6.38
CA THR A 68 -4.62 12.19 -6.71
C THR A 68 -4.87 11.87 -8.18
N ASP A 69 -3.82 11.56 -8.96
CA ASP A 69 -3.94 11.43 -10.42
C ASP A 69 -4.88 10.31 -10.86
N ILE A 70 -4.93 9.21 -10.10
CA ILE A 70 -5.89 8.14 -10.41
C ILE A 70 -7.35 8.59 -10.25
N LEU A 71 -7.63 9.46 -9.29
CA LEU A 71 -8.98 9.98 -9.08
C LEU A 71 -9.41 10.81 -10.30
N LYS A 72 -8.47 11.54 -10.94
CA LYS A 72 -8.74 12.28 -12.18
C LYS A 72 -9.05 11.32 -13.34
N ILE A 73 -8.30 10.22 -13.46
CA ILE A 73 -8.55 9.19 -14.47
C ILE A 73 -9.95 8.59 -14.27
N ILE A 74 -10.33 8.30 -13.03
CA ILE A 74 -11.66 7.80 -12.68
C ILE A 74 -12.74 8.82 -13.07
N GLY A 75 -12.59 10.09 -12.67
CA GLY A 75 -13.53 11.16 -13.03
C GLY A 75 -13.72 11.32 -14.54
N ASN A 76 -12.62 11.27 -15.30
CA ASN A 76 -12.64 11.35 -16.77
C ASN A 76 -13.33 10.14 -17.40
N LYS A 77 -13.03 8.92 -16.93
CA LYS A 77 -13.67 7.69 -17.45
C LYS A 77 -15.17 7.67 -17.19
N LEU A 78 -15.59 8.10 -16.00
CA LEU A 78 -17.01 8.19 -15.64
C LEU A 78 -17.71 9.40 -16.26
N LYS A 79 -16.96 10.32 -16.90
CA LYS A 79 -17.45 11.61 -17.41
C LYS A 79 -18.22 12.40 -16.36
N ASN A 80 -17.81 12.27 -15.10
CA ASN A 80 -18.49 12.89 -13.97
C ASN A 80 -17.77 14.18 -13.58
N LYS A 81 -18.46 15.30 -13.81
CA LYS A 81 -17.94 16.64 -13.51
C LYS A 81 -17.78 16.88 -12.01
N GLU A 82 -18.68 16.35 -11.19
CA GLU A 82 -18.66 16.52 -9.73
C GLU A 82 -17.38 15.94 -9.11
N ILE A 83 -16.98 14.74 -9.55
CA ILE A 83 -15.71 14.12 -9.15
C ILE A 83 -14.52 15.01 -9.54
N THR A 84 -14.55 15.53 -10.77
CA THR A 84 -13.47 16.38 -11.31
C THR A 84 -13.36 17.70 -10.53
N ASP A 85 -14.49 18.31 -10.19
CA ASP A 85 -14.57 19.55 -9.41
C ASP A 85 -14.08 19.33 -7.96
N LEU A 86 -14.43 18.20 -7.33
CA LEU A 86 -13.94 17.82 -5.99
C LEU A 86 -12.41 17.69 -5.96
N ILE A 87 -11.84 16.96 -6.92
CA ILE A 87 -10.38 16.74 -7.01
C ILE A 87 -9.66 18.07 -7.29
N THR A 88 -10.22 18.91 -8.15
CA THR A 88 -9.66 20.23 -8.47
C THR A 88 -9.64 21.12 -7.23
N THR A 89 -10.76 21.16 -6.50
CA THR A 89 -10.88 21.93 -5.25
C THR A 89 -9.87 21.46 -4.21
N TYR A 90 -9.74 20.14 -4.01
CA TYR A 90 -8.75 19.57 -3.11
C TYR A 90 -7.32 19.97 -3.48
N ASN A 91 -6.94 19.82 -4.75
CA ASN A 91 -5.59 20.15 -5.21
C ASN A 91 -5.27 21.64 -5.06
N GLN A 92 -6.24 22.53 -5.29
CA GLN A 92 -6.08 23.97 -5.06
C GLN A 92 -5.85 24.29 -3.58
N GLN A 93 -6.65 23.70 -2.69
CA GLN A 93 -6.49 23.86 -1.24
C GLN A 93 -5.15 23.30 -0.76
N PHE A 94 -4.73 22.16 -1.29
CA PHE A 94 -3.44 21.54 -1.01
C PHE A 94 -2.28 22.47 -1.41
N GLN A 95 -2.27 23.00 -2.63
CA GLN A 95 -1.26 23.96 -3.09
C GLN A 95 -1.25 25.26 -2.27
N ALA A 96 -2.42 25.79 -1.89
CA ALA A 96 -2.53 26.95 -1.02
C ALA A 96 -1.95 26.67 0.39
N SER A 97 -2.10 25.45 0.90
CA SER A 97 -1.53 25.04 2.18
C SER A 97 0.00 24.92 2.13
N GLU A 98 0.56 24.38 1.03
CA GLU A 98 2.01 24.27 0.83
C GLU A 98 2.68 25.63 0.67
N THR A 99 2.05 26.54 -0.10
CA THR A 99 2.55 27.91 -0.27
C THR A 99 2.54 28.68 1.05
N ASN A 100 1.50 28.55 1.87
CA ASN A 100 1.46 29.18 3.20
C ASN A 100 2.56 28.67 4.15
N ILE A 101 2.96 27.39 4.06
CA ILE A 101 4.10 26.85 4.83
C ILE A 101 5.43 27.42 4.30
N LEU A 102 5.52 27.66 2.99
CA LEU A 102 6.71 28.21 2.33
C LEU A 102 6.92 29.71 2.61
N TYR A 103 5.86 30.52 2.74
CA TYR A 103 5.99 31.97 2.99
C TYR A 103 6.33 32.34 4.45
N HIS A 104 6.42 31.38 5.37
CA HIS A 104 7.08 31.57 6.67
C HIS A 104 8.54 31.09 6.71
N GLY A 105 9.09 30.62 5.58
CA GLY A 105 10.50 30.29 5.41
C GLY A 105 11.07 30.94 4.14
N LYS A 106 11.73 32.09 4.31
CA LYS A 106 12.49 32.88 3.30
C LYS A 106 12.59 32.27 1.88
N SER A 107 11.92 32.97 0.95
CA SER A 107 12.14 33.09 -0.50
C SER A 107 13.36 32.39 -1.09
N TYR A 108 13.13 31.46 -2.04
CA TYR A 108 13.72 31.48 -3.39
C TYR A 108 12.76 30.80 -4.36
N GLY A 109 12.43 31.50 -5.46
CA GLY A 109 11.52 31.01 -6.50
C GLY A 109 12.17 30.00 -7.43
N HIS A 110 11.40 28.99 -7.85
CA HIS A 110 11.64 28.31 -9.11
C HIS A 110 10.35 27.71 -9.70
N SER A 111 10.17 27.98 -10.98
CA SER A 111 9.06 27.60 -11.87
C SER A 111 9.06 26.10 -12.18
N ASN A 112 7.94 25.40 -11.92
CA ASN A 112 7.74 23.96 -12.15
C ASN A 112 6.70 23.68 -13.26
N SER A 113 6.84 24.26 -14.45
CA SER A 113 5.90 24.01 -15.57
C SER A 113 6.30 22.87 -16.52
N GLU A 114 7.54 22.35 -16.47
CA GLU A 114 8.01 21.39 -17.49
C GLU A 114 7.89 19.90 -17.10
N PHE A 115 7.86 19.55 -15.81
CA PHE A 115 7.84 18.14 -15.39
C PHE A 115 6.45 17.48 -15.39
N GLN A 116 5.37 18.25 -15.35
CA GLN A 116 3.99 17.69 -15.43
C GLN A 116 3.60 17.28 -16.86
N ILE A 117 4.26 17.86 -17.88
CA ILE A 117 3.91 17.63 -19.28
C ILE A 117 4.38 16.24 -19.75
N ILE A 118 5.52 15.74 -19.25
CA ILE A 118 6.14 14.50 -19.77
C ILE A 118 5.35 13.24 -19.34
N ASN A 119 4.78 13.21 -18.12
CA ASN A 119 3.99 12.07 -17.65
C ASN A 119 2.55 12.05 -18.20
N LEU A 120 1.93 13.21 -18.44
CA LEU A 120 0.66 13.29 -19.16
C LEU A 120 0.82 12.84 -20.62
N PHE A 121 1.89 13.29 -21.30
CA PHE A 121 2.12 12.93 -22.71
C PHE A 121 2.29 11.42 -22.91
N ASN A 122 2.99 10.74 -22.00
CA ASN A 122 3.21 9.30 -22.11
C ASN A 122 1.94 8.49 -21.81
N THR A 123 1.08 8.97 -20.90
CA THR A 123 -0.18 8.29 -20.55
C THR A 123 -1.27 8.54 -21.60
N GLU A 124 -1.38 9.76 -22.13
CA GLU A 124 -2.29 10.08 -23.26
C GLU A 124 -1.87 9.35 -24.54
N LYS A 125 -0.57 9.25 -24.83
CA LYS A 125 -0.06 8.52 -26.00
C LYS A 125 -0.31 7.01 -25.94
N ILE A 126 -0.28 6.42 -24.75
CA ILE A 126 -0.67 5.01 -24.54
C ILE A 126 -2.18 4.85 -24.72
N LEU A 127 -2.98 5.84 -24.32
CA LEU A 127 -4.44 5.84 -24.43
C LEU A 127 -4.91 5.96 -25.89
N THR A 128 -4.30 6.86 -26.67
CA THR A 128 -4.63 7.06 -28.10
C THR A 128 -4.22 5.87 -28.97
N ASN A 129 -3.13 5.18 -28.62
CA ASN A 129 -2.70 3.99 -29.35
C ASN A 129 -3.67 2.81 -29.14
N TYR A 130 -4.30 2.72 -27.97
CA TYR A 130 -5.29 1.68 -27.67
C TYR A 130 -6.63 1.91 -28.38
N GLU A 131 -7.12 3.16 -28.42
CA GLU A 131 -8.37 3.51 -29.13
C GLU A 131 -8.23 3.29 -30.66
N ALA A 132 -7.04 3.48 -31.22
CA ALA A 132 -6.75 3.21 -32.63
C ALA A 132 -6.69 1.71 -32.96
N GLU A 133 -6.16 0.88 -32.06
CA GLU A 133 -6.10 -0.58 -32.24
C GLU A 133 -7.49 -1.23 -32.15
N GLU A 134 -8.40 -0.70 -31.32
CA GLU A 134 -9.78 -1.16 -31.21
C GLU A 134 -10.61 -0.82 -32.46
N GLN A 135 -10.36 0.34 -33.09
CA GLN A 135 -11.00 0.71 -34.36
C GLN A 135 -10.45 -0.07 -35.58
N MET A 136 -9.16 -0.41 -35.60
CA MET A 136 -8.62 -1.27 -36.67
C MET A 136 -9.15 -2.70 -36.59
N ASN A 137 -9.29 -3.28 -35.38
CA ASN A 137 -9.77 -4.65 -35.22
C ASN A 137 -11.27 -4.82 -35.51
N TYR A 138 -12.07 -3.76 -35.46
CA TYR A 138 -13.48 -3.83 -35.87
C TYR A 138 -13.67 -3.74 -37.40
N SER A 139 -12.68 -3.23 -38.13
CA SER A 139 -12.74 -3.05 -39.59
C SER A 139 -12.20 -4.23 -40.41
N PHE A 140 -11.62 -5.25 -39.78
CA PHE A 140 -11.01 -6.41 -40.46
C PHE A 140 -11.82 -7.71 -40.39
N SER A 141 -13.06 -7.68 -39.86
CA SER A 141 -13.91 -8.87 -39.76
C SER A 141 -15.30 -8.68 -40.37
N MET A 142 -15.38 -8.26 -41.63
CA MET A 142 -16.51 -8.61 -42.51
C MET A 142 -16.05 -8.59 -43.97
N ASN A 143 -15.78 -9.76 -44.55
CA ASN A 143 -15.92 -9.95 -46.00
C ASN A 143 -16.75 -11.22 -46.23
N PRO A 144 -17.92 -11.13 -46.89
CA PRO A 144 -18.83 -12.25 -47.07
C PRO A 144 -18.49 -13.05 -48.33
N GLN A 145 -18.45 -14.38 -48.22
CA GLN A 145 -18.54 -15.24 -49.40
C GLN A 145 -20.00 -15.41 -49.81
N SER A 146 -20.24 -15.02 -51.06
CA SER A 146 -21.47 -15.15 -51.82
C SER A 146 -22.00 -16.59 -51.91
N LYS A 147 -23.31 -16.76 -51.78
CA LYS A 147 -24.11 -17.57 -52.71
C LYS A 147 -25.59 -17.19 -52.61
N ASN A 148 -26.14 -16.83 -53.77
CA ASN A 148 -27.53 -16.50 -54.05
C ASN A 148 -28.49 -17.63 -53.63
N GLN A 149 -29.67 -17.28 -53.12
CA GLN A 149 -30.95 -17.60 -53.76
C GLN A 149 -32.13 -16.83 -53.13
N HIS A 150 -32.98 -16.32 -54.01
CA HIS A 150 -34.25 -15.64 -53.78
C HIS A 150 -35.24 -16.46 -52.92
N ILE A 151 -36.15 -15.77 -52.18
CA ILE A 151 -37.62 -15.86 -52.32
C ILE A 151 -38.36 -15.04 -51.21
N THR A 152 -39.13 -14.05 -51.69
CA THR A 152 -40.36 -13.36 -51.22
C THR A 152 -40.84 -13.28 -49.75
N LYS A 153 -41.18 -12.03 -49.35
CA LYS A 153 -42.37 -11.53 -48.61
C LYS A 153 -43.20 -12.52 -47.76
N LYS A 154 -43.41 -12.17 -46.48
CA LYS A 154 -44.78 -11.97 -45.92
C LYS A 154 -44.78 -11.29 -44.54
N ILE A 155 -45.60 -10.24 -44.44
CA ILE A 155 -46.16 -9.70 -43.20
C ILE A 155 -47.30 -10.63 -42.77
N SER A 156 -47.33 -11.07 -41.51
CA SER A 156 -48.57 -11.26 -40.72
C SER A 156 -48.23 -11.49 -39.25
N GLY A 157 -48.85 -10.71 -38.38
CA GLY A 157 -48.83 -10.99 -36.94
C GLY A 157 -49.65 -12.23 -36.59
N ASN A 158 -49.37 -12.81 -35.42
CA ASN A 158 -50.42 -13.06 -34.45
C ASN A 158 -49.85 -13.43 -33.08
N ILE A 159 -50.60 -12.95 -32.09
CA ILE A 159 -50.62 -13.27 -30.68
C ILE A 159 -50.71 -14.78 -30.46
N PHE A 160 -49.88 -15.35 -29.58
CA PHE A 160 -50.31 -16.46 -28.72
C PHE A 160 -49.50 -16.52 -27.42
N SER A 161 -50.17 -17.12 -26.45
CA SER A 161 -50.12 -17.01 -25.01
C SER A 161 -48.97 -17.73 -24.26
N PHE A 162 -48.62 -17.16 -23.10
CA PHE A 162 -48.54 -17.81 -21.78
C PHE A 162 -48.18 -19.31 -21.74
N ILE A 163 -46.95 -19.65 -21.32
CA ILE A 163 -46.64 -20.81 -20.46
C ILE A 163 -45.61 -20.41 -19.41
N ASP A 164 -45.94 -20.73 -18.18
CA ASP A 164 -45.21 -20.63 -16.92
C ASP A 164 -43.69 -20.84 -16.96
N ASN A 165 -42.97 -20.04 -16.17
CA ASN A 165 -41.77 -20.54 -15.49
C ASN A 165 -41.68 -20.02 -14.04
N LYS A 166 -42.53 -20.60 -13.21
CA LYS A 166 -42.51 -20.54 -11.75
C LYS A 166 -41.32 -21.35 -11.21
N LYS A 167 -40.08 -20.88 -11.43
CA LYS A 167 -38.84 -21.56 -10.92
C LYS A 167 -37.78 -20.65 -10.29
N HIS A 168 -38.08 -19.38 -9.99
CA HIS A 168 -37.06 -18.47 -9.42
C HIS A 168 -37.15 -18.15 -7.91
N LYS A 169 -38.04 -18.77 -7.14
CA LYS A 169 -38.19 -18.43 -5.71
C LYS A 169 -37.46 -19.34 -4.70
N LYS A 170 -36.81 -20.44 -5.14
CA LYS A 170 -36.08 -21.35 -4.23
C LYS A 170 -34.56 -21.11 -4.17
N ALA A 171 -33.97 -20.36 -5.10
CA ALA A 171 -32.51 -20.11 -5.14
C ALA A 171 -32.04 -18.95 -4.23
N SER A 172 -32.96 -18.15 -3.67
CA SER A 172 -32.64 -17.03 -2.77
C SER A 172 -32.58 -17.42 -1.30
N GLN A 173 -33.34 -18.45 -0.88
CA GLN A 173 -33.37 -18.88 0.52
C GLN A 173 -32.16 -19.75 0.92
N THR A 174 -31.57 -20.50 -0.01
CA THR A 174 -30.38 -21.32 0.26
C THR A 174 -29.14 -20.48 0.55
N LYS A 175 -28.96 -19.34 -0.14
CA LYS A 175 -27.82 -18.43 0.09
C LYS A 175 -27.87 -17.73 1.46
N LYS A 176 -29.06 -17.36 1.93
CA LYS A 176 -29.24 -16.76 3.26
C LYS A 176 -28.96 -17.75 4.39
N CYS A 177 -29.32 -19.02 4.21
CA CYS A 177 -29.07 -20.07 5.21
C CYS A 177 -27.57 -20.37 5.38
N ILE A 178 -26.80 -20.34 4.28
CA ILE A 178 -25.35 -20.55 4.31
C ILE A 178 -24.65 -19.40 5.07
N ILE A 179 -25.04 -18.15 4.82
CA ILE A 179 -24.44 -16.99 5.52
C ILE A 179 -24.73 -17.03 7.02
N LEU A 180 -25.96 -17.35 7.43
CA LEU A 180 -26.32 -17.48 8.84
C LEU A 180 -25.56 -18.63 9.54
N SER A 181 -25.35 -19.75 8.84
CA SER A 181 -24.54 -20.86 9.34
C SER A 181 -23.07 -20.46 9.53
N PHE A 182 -22.49 -19.69 8.60
CA PHE A 182 -21.11 -19.20 8.72
C PHE A 182 -20.93 -18.24 9.90
N ILE A 183 -21.88 -17.32 10.10
CA ILE A 183 -21.87 -16.38 11.24
C ILE A 183 -21.96 -17.15 12.57
N ALA A 184 -22.81 -18.19 12.64
CA ALA A 184 -22.91 -19.04 13.82
C ALA A 184 -21.60 -19.78 14.12
N ILE A 185 -20.92 -20.31 13.11
CA ILE A 185 -19.62 -20.99 13.26
C ILE A 185 -18.54 -20.03 13.75
N ILE A 186 -18.46 -18.82 13.18
CA ILE A 186 -17.50 -17.79 13.61
C ILE A 186 -17.73 -17.41 15.08
N ASN A 187 -18.99 -17.23 15.50
CA ASN A 187 -19.32 -16.93 16.89
C ASN A 187 -18.92 -18.06 17.84
N ILE A 188 -19.11 -19.33 17.45
CA ILE A 188 -18.67 -20.48 18.26
C ILE A 188 -17.14 -20.50 18.38
N LEU A 189 -16.41 -20.27 17.29
CA LEU A 189 -14.94 -20.20 17.32
C LEU A 189 -14.44 -19.07 18.22
N LEU A 190 -15.10 -17.90 18.17
CA LEU A 190 -14.75 -16.76 19.01
C LEU A 190 -14.96 -17.07 20.50
N ILE A 191 -16.06 -17.74 20.86
CA ILE A 191 -16.31 -18.20 22.23
C ILE A 191 -15.25 -19.24 22.67
N CYS A 192 -14.86 -20.17 21.79
CA CYS A 192 -13.78 -21.13 22.07
C CYS A 192 -12.43 -20.45 22.29
N CYS A 193 -12.09 -19.43 21.49
CA CYS A 193 -10.86 -18.65 21.68
C CYS A 193 -10.85 -17.92 23.02
N ILE A 194 -11.97 -17.27 23.38
CA ILE A 194 -12.08 -16.54 24.65
C ILE A 194 -11.96 -17.50 25.85
N THR A 195 -12.62 -18.66 25.80
CA THR A 195 -12.52 -19.65 26.89
C THR A 195 -11.11 -20.22 27.03
N TRP A 196 -10.41 -20.45 25.91
CA TRP A 196 -9.02 -20.89 25.91
C TRP A 196 -8.08 -19.84 26.53
N ILE A 197 -8.27 -18.55 26.18
CA ILE A 197 -7.51 -17.44 26.77
C ILE A 197 -7.75 -17.34 28.29
N ILE A 198 -9.00 -17.46 28.74
CA ILE A 198 -9.34 -17.44 30.17
C ILE A 198 -8.68 -18.61 30.91
N LEU A 199 -8.66 -19.80 30.32
CA LEU A 199 -8.00 -20.98 30.90
C LEU A 199 -6.49 -20.76 31.03
N HIS A 200 -5.87 -20.16 30.01
CA HIS A 200 -4.44 -19.89 29.97
C HIS A 200 -4.02 -18.83 30.99
N LEU A 201 -4.85 -17.79 31.19
CA LEU A 201 -4.64 -16.76 32.20
C LEU A 201 -4.80 -17.32 33.62
N LYS A 202 -5.75 -18.24 33.83
CA LYS A 202 -5.96 -18.90 35.13
C LYS A 202 -4.81 -19.86 35.48
N SER A 203 -4.22 -20.53 34.48
CA SER A 203 -3.02 -21.35 34.66
C SER A 203 -1.78 -20.54 35.05
N LEU A 204 -1.72 -19.26 34.68
CA LEU A 204 -0.62 -18.36 35.05
C LEU A 204 -0.75 -17.79 36.47
N ALA A 205 -1.95 -17.85 37.06
CA ALA A 205 -2.26 -17.28 38.37
C ALA A 205 -2.09 -18.26 39.55
N LEU A 206 -1.70 -19.52 39.32
CA LEU A 206 -1.42 -20.50 40.37
C LEU A 206 0.03 -20.98 40.31
N THR A 207 0.95 -20.16 40.79
CA THR A 207 2.20 -20.64 41.38
C THR A 207 2.24 -20.13 42.83
N PRO A 208 2.12 -21.01 43.85
CA PRO A 208 2.26 -20.59 45.23
C PRO A 208 3.73 -20.23 45.49
N MET A 209 3.94 -19.05 46.07
CA MET A 209 5.23 -18.60 46.56
C MET A 209 5.52 -19.36 47.86
N GLU A 210 6.44 -20.33 47.79
CA GLU A 210 6.92 -21.04 48.97
C GLU A 210 8.01 -20.20 49.65
N SER A 211 7.71 -19.79 50.88
CA SER A 211 8.58 -19.06 51.79
C SER A 211 9.67 -19.98 52.35
N ILE A 212 10.94 -19.64 52.18
CA ILE A 212 12.04 -20.24 52.94
C ILE A 212 12.63 -19.16 53.85
N GLU A 213 12.27 -19.26 55.13
CA GLU A 213 12.85 -18.49 56.23
C GLU A 213 13.77 -19.41 57.04
N ASN A 214 15.00 -18.92 57.28
CA ASN A 214 15.95 -19.19 58.37
C ASN A 214 16.45 -20.63 58.65
N ALA A 215 17.73 -20.87 58.32
CA ALA A 215 18.66 -21.63 59.18
C ALA A 215 20.14 -21.37 58.83
N MET A 216 20.88 -20.78 59.77
CA MET A 216 22.32 -21.00 60.00
C MET A 216 22.42 -21.54 61.45
N PRO A 217 23.44 -22.32 61.88
CA PRO A 217 24.86 -22.07 61.63
C PRO A 217 25.77 -23.32 61.44
N ALA A 218 27.00 -23.12 60.94
CA ALA A 218 28.22 -23.77 61.47
C ALA A 218 29.48 -23.23 60.76
N SER A 219 30.56 -23.14 61.54
CA SER A 219 31.79 -22.41 61.25
C SER A 219 32.97 -23.32 60.80
N ILE A 220 33.99 -22.66 60.22
CA ILE A 220 35.46 -23.01 60.16
C ILE A 220 35.93 -23.95 59.01
N PRO A 221 37.13 -23.78 58.40
CA PRO A 221 38.18 -22.74 58.53
C PRO A 221 38.60 -22.01 57.24
N ASN A 222 39.29 -20.89 57.48
CA ASN A 222 40.23 -20.24 56.57
C ASN A 222 41.15 -21.22 55.82
N PHE A 223 41.20 -21.09 54.49
CA PHE A 223 42.37 -21.46 53.71
C PHE A 223 42.72 -20.29 52.79
N ASN A 224 43.82 -19.61 53.15
CA ASN A 224 44.34 -18.45 52.47
C ASN A 224 45.25 -18.93 51.33
N PHE A 225 44.84 -18.76 50.07
CA PHE A 225 45.76 -18.77 48.94
C PHE A 225 45.75 -17.39 48.30
N GLY A 226 46.84 -16.65 48.56
CA GLY A 226 47.15 -15.45 47.81
C GLY A 226 47.39 -15.81 46.35
N PHE A 227 46.56 -15.27 45.47
CA PHE A 227 46.92 -15.04 44.07
C PHE A 227 46.53 -13.62 43.70
N THR A 228 47.50 -12.95 43.11
CA THR A 228 47.49 -11.58 42.64
C THR A 228 46.26 -11.28 41.77
N LEU A 229 45.57 -10.19 42.09
CA LEU A 229 44.50 -9.64 41.27
C LEU A 229 45.13 -9.01 40.00
N ASN A 230 45.51 -9.83 39.03
CA ASN A 230 45.63 -9.35 37.66
C ASN A 230 44.19 -9.12 37.16
N GLN A 231 43.71 -7.89 37.32
CA GLN A 231 42.64 -7.38 36.47
C GLN A 231 43.16 -7.46 35.03
N SER A 232 42.74 -8.49 34.29
CA SER A 232 42.69 -8.37 32.85
C SER A 232 41.64 -7.32 32.56
N HIS A 233 42.11 -6.09 32.34
CA HIS A 233 41.38 -5.15 31.51
C HIS A 233 41.20 -5.83 30.15
N PHE A 234 40.08 -6.53 30.00
CA PHE A 234 39.49 -6.83 28.71
C PHE A 234 39.11 -5.47 28.10
N TYR A 235 40.09 -4.78 27.52
CA TYR A 235 39.82 -3.88 26.43
C TYR A 235 39.26 -4.77 25.32
N SER A 236 37.92 -4.87 25.28
CA SER A 236 37.22 -5.26 24.07
C SER A 236 37.53 -4.18 23.05
N THR A 237 38.63 -4.36 22.32
CA THR A 237 38.94 -3.58 21.12
C THR A 237 37.92 -4.00 20.07
N VAL A 238 36.71 -3.43 20.16
CA VAL A 238 35.82 -3.32 19.01
C VAL A 238 36.65 -2.57 17.96
N PRO A 239 36.88 -3.16 16.77
CA PRO A 239 37.55 -2.47 15.67
C PRO A 239 36.90 -1.10 15.44
N PRO A 240 37.65 -0.06 15.01
CA PRO A 240 37.05 1.23 14.72
C PRO A 240 35.90 0.99 13.74
N ASP A 241 34.67 1.30 14.15
CA ASP A 241 33.49 1.13 13.32
C ASP A 241 33.75 1.81 11.98
N ASP A 242 33.63 1.05 10.90
CA ASP A 242 33.74 1.58 9.54
C ASP A 242 32.83 2.83 9.44
N PRO A 243 33.41 4.02 9.19
CA PRO A 243 32.64 5.26 9.19
C PRO A 243 31.52 5.23 8.16
N ASP A 244 31.68 4.50 7.04
CA ASP A 244 30.64 4.32 6.04
C ASP A 244 29.50 3.44 6.55
N LYS A 245 29.80 2.37 7.29
CA LYS A 245 28.81 1.51 7.94
C LYS A 245 28.02 2.28 9.02
N THR A 246 28.69 3.11 9.80
CA THR A 246 28.05 3.96 10.81
C THR A 246 27.13 4.98 10.14
N LEU A 247 27.58 5.59 9.04
CA LEU A 247 26.80 6.56 8.27
C LEU A 247 25.55 5.90 7.66
N LYS A 248 25.71 4.75 6.99
CA LYS A 248 24.59 3.96 6.45
C LYS A 248 23.57 3.63 7.53
N THR A 249 24.02 3.22 8.72
CA THR A 249 23.14 2.92 9.86
C THR A 249 22.35 4.15 10.33
N LYS A 250 23.00 5.31 10.43
CA LYS A 250 22.33 6.58 10.80
C LYS A 250 21.27 6.96 9.77
N VAL A 251 21.58 6.84 8.48
CA VAL A 251 20.65 7.14 7.38
C VAL A 251 19.47 6.17 7.40
N THR A 252 19.72 4.86 7.54
CA THR A 252 18.66 3.85 7.64
C THR A 252 17.71 4.16 8.79
N ASN A 253 18.25 4.45 9.97
CA ASN A 253 17.42 4.80 11.12
C ASN A 253 16.60 6.08 10.89
N CYS A 254 17.18 7.11 10.27
CA CYS A 254 16.48 8.35 9.95
C CYS A 254 15.29 8.10 9.00
N ILE A 255 15.54 7.41 7.89
CA ILE A 255 14.52 7.16 6.87
C ILE A 255 13.43 6.22 7.42
N SER A 256 13.81 5.07 7.98
CA SER A 256 12.86 4.07 8.47
C SER A 256 11.94 4.59 9.58
N ASN A 257 12.42 5.50 10.44
CA ASN A 257 11.59 6.09 11.50
C ASN A 257 10.58 7.12 10.99
N HIS A 258 10.77 7.69 9.80
CA HIS A 258 9.94 8.80 9.32
C HIS A 258 9.18 8.52 8.02
N ILE A 259 9.49 7.42 7.32
CA ILE A 259 8.94 7.17 5.99
C ILE A 259 7.47 6.76 5.97
N GLY A 260 7.04 5.92 6.92
CA GLY A 260 5.68 5.35 6.93
C GLY A 260 5.35 4.62 5.62
N LYS A 261 4.11 4.76 5.13
CA LYS A 261 3.60 4.06 3.94
C LYS A 261 4.35 4.31 2.62
N HIS A 262 5.19 5.34 2.56
CA HIS A 262 5.95 5.71 1.34
C HIS A 262 7.19 4.82 1.10
N TRP A 263 7.49 3.87 1.98
CA TRP A 263 8.69 3.03 1.87
C TRP A 263 8.78 2.26 0.54
N ILE A 264 7.63 1.83 -0.01
CA ILE A 264 7.53 1.13 -1.30
C ILE A 264 8.04 2.02 -2.45
N TYR A 265 7.73 3.32 -2.43
CA TYR A 265 8.18 4.26 -3.45
C TYR A 265 9.68 4.40 -3.45
N ILE A 266 10.26 4.59 -2.27
CA ILE A 266 11.72 4.68 -2.16
C ILE A 266 12.36 3.39 -2.68
N CYS A 267 11.81 2.22 -2.35
CA CYS A 267 12.33 0.96 -2.87
C CYS A 267 12.31 0.89 -4.40
N ARG A 268 11.21 1.34 -5.03
CA ARG A 268 11.09 1.41 -6.49
C ARG A 268 12.08 2.40 -7.12
N HIS A 269 12.26 3.58 -6.53
CA HIS A 269 13.22 4.58 -7.00
C HIS A 269 14.68 4.15 -6.79
N LEU A 270 14.96 3.34 -5.77
CA LEU A 270 16.24 2.66 -5.56
C LEU A 270 16.40 1.40 -6.42
N ASN A 271 15.44 1.12 -7.32
CA ASN A 271 15.45 0.00 -8.25
C ASN A 271 15.57 -1.38 -7.55
N LEU A 272 14.97 -1.52 -6.36
CA LEU A 272 14.78 -2.81 -5.71
C LEU A 272 13.71 -3.63 -6.46
N SER A 273 13.85 -4.95 -6.50
CA SER A 273 12.91 -5.80 -7.24
C SER A 273 11.53 -5.81 -6.59
N GLU A 274 10.47 -5.80 -7.39
CA GLU A 274 9.08 -5.93 -6.88
C GLU A 274 8.90 -7.22 -6.07
N SER A 275 9.63 -8.29 -6.42
CA SER A 275 9.62 -9.55 -5.66
C SER A 275 10.11 -9.37 -4.22
N LEU A 276 11.16 -8.57 -4.01
CA LEU A 276 11.69 -8.25 -2.69
C LEU A 276 10.72 -7.37 -1.92
N ILE A 277 10.13 -6.37 -2.59
CA ILE A 277 9.14 -5.48 -1.97
C ILE A 277 7.93 -6.29 -1.49
N ASP A 278 7.41 -7.19 -2.32
CA ASP A 278 6.29 -8.08 -1.94
C ASP A 278 6.67 -9.01 -0.78
N GLU A 279 7.88 -9.58 -0.78
CA GLU A 279 8.36 -10.43 0.32
C GLU A 279 8.41 -9.66 1.65
N LEU A 280 8.99 -8.45 1.64
CA LEU A 280 9.10 -7.61 2.83
C LEU A 280 7.72 -7.14 3.32
N GLU A 281 6.80 -6.81 2.41
CA GLU A 281 5.44 -6.42 2.77
C GLU A 281 4.71 -7.57 3.48
N ILE A 282 4.79 -8.79 2.94
CA ILE A 282 4.17 -9.98 3.53
C ILE A 282 4.82 -10.30 4.88
N LYS A 283 6.15 -10.23 4.96
CA LYS A 283 6.93 -10.56 6.17
C LYS A 283 6.55 -9.68 7.36
N PHE A 284 6.18 -8.42 7.11
CA PHE A 284 5.95 -7.43 8.15
C PHE A 284 4.49 -7.00 8.33
N LEU A 285 3.54 -7.56 7.55
CA LEU A 285 2.15 -7.11 7.47
C LEU A 285 1.44 -6.94 8.83
N ASP A 286 1.65 -7.87 9.76
CA ASP A 286 0.93 -7.91 11.05
C ASP A 286 1.70 -7.23 12.21
N GLN A 287 2.81 -6.55 11.93
CA GLN A 287 3.67 -5.97 12.96
C GLN A 287 3.36 -4.49 13.21
N THR A 288 3.40 -4.06 14.48
CA THR A 288 3.13 -2.67 14.90
C THR A 288 4.05 -1.63 14.24
N ASP A 289 5.24 -2.04 13.78
CA ASP A 289 6.23 -1.21 13.08
C ASP A 289 6.48 -1.69 11.64
N ALA A 290 5.45 -2.23 10.98
CA ALA A 290 5.56 -2.89 9.67
C ALA A 290 6.42 -2.09 8.66
N TYR A 291 6.06 -0.82 8.44
CA TYR A 291 6.75 0.05 7.48
C TYR A 291 8.20 0.34 7.85
N LYS A 292 8.46 0.58 9.14
CA LYS A 292 9.81 0.86 9.64
C LYS A 292 10.71 -0.36 9.45
N ARG A 293 10.22 -1.56 9.76
CA ARG A 293 10.96 -2.81 9.62
C ARG A 293 11.20 -3.15 8.15
N ALA A 294 10.17 -3.05 7.31
CA ALA A 294 10.28 -3.24 5.87
C ALA A 294 11.32 -2.28 5.24
N MET A 295 11.26 -0.99 5.56
CA MET A 295 12.25 -0.01 5.07
C MET A 295 13.66 -0.32 5.55
N THR A 296 13.82 -0.70 6.82
CA THR A 296 15.13 -1.02 7.39
C THR A 296 15.76 -2.20 6.66
N GLU A 297 14.99 -3.26 6.41
CA GLU A 297 15.49 -4.43 5.69
C GLU A 297 15.73 -4.13 4.21
N ALA A 298 14.87 -3.34 3.56
CA ALA A 298 15.06 -2.90 2.18
C ALA A 298 16.35 -2.08 2.00
N LEU A 299 16.64 -1.13 2.90
CA LEU A 299 17.87 -0.34 2.86
C LEU A 299 19.11 -1.18 3.15
N ASN A 300 19.02 -2.15 4.07
CA ASN A 300 20.13 -3.07 4.33
C ASN A 300 20.46 -3.91 3.09
N GLU A 301 19.43 -4.39 2.37
CA GLU A 301 19.59 -5.12 1.11
C GLU A 301 20.08 -4.23 -0.04
N TYR A 302 19.70 -2.96 -0.06
CA TYR A 302 20.26 -1.99 -1.01
C TYR A 302 21.75 -1.72 -0.71
N PHE A 303 22.11 -1.50 0.56
CA PHE A 303 23.49 -1.21 0.95
C PHE A 303 24.42 -2.42 0.89
N SER A 304 23.91 -3.66 1.02
CA SER A 304 24.70 -4.89 0.86
C SER A 304 25.31 -5.00 -0.54
N LYS A 305 24.66 -4.41 -1.54
CA LYS A 305 25.14 -4.32 -2.94
C LYS A 305 26.26 -3.29 -3.14
N ASN A 306 26.62 -2.54 -2.09
CA ASN A 306 27.64 -1.48 -2.10
C ASN A 306 27.54 -0.51 -3.29
N PRO A 307 26.42 0.23 -3.43
CA PRO A 307 26.28 1.20 -4.51
C PRO A 307 27.28 2.35 -4.35
N GLN A 308 27.98 2.70 -5.43
CA GLN A 308 29.02 3.75 -5.40
C GLN A 308 28.45 5.15 -5.13
N ASN A 309 27.23 5.44 -5.63
CA ASN A 309 26.59 6.75 -5.52
C ASN A 309 25.39 6.73 -4.57
N TRP A 310 25.40 5.84 -3.58
CA TRP A 310 24.26 5.58 -2.70
C TRP A 310 23.71 6.84 -2.01
N LYS A 311 24.58 7.80 -1.65
CA LYS A 311 24.15 9.07 -1.03
C LYS A 311 23.24 9.87 -1.95
N ARG A 312 23.65 10.03 -3.22
CA ARG A 312 22.87 10.75 -4.23
C ARG A 312 21.59 9.98 -4.56
N GLU A 313 21.70 8.68 -4.80
CA GLU A 313 20.55 7.83 -5.15
C GLU A 313 19.48 7.83 -4.05
N VAL A 314 19.87 7.81 -2.77
CA VAL A 314 18.93 7.92 -1.64
C VAL A 314 18.26 9.29 -1.60
N LEU A 315 18.99 10.38 -1.83
CA LEU A 315 18.42 11.73 -1.86
C LEU A 315 17.47 11.94 -3.05
N ASP A 316 17.83 11.42 -4.22
CA ASP A 316 17.01 11.46 -5.42
C ASP A 316 15.74 10.62 -5.21
N ALA A 317 15.85 9.41 -4.67
CA ALA A 317 14.70 8.58 -4.33
C ALA A 317 13.77 9.25 -3.32
N LEU A 318 14.31 9.95 -2.31
CA LEU A 318 13.51 10.72 -1.35
C LEU A 318 12.81 11.91 -2.00
N LYS A 319 13.50 12.61 -2.90
CA LYS A 319 12.94 13.74 -3.67
C LYS A 319 11.82 13.28 -4.60
N ASP A 320 12.04 12.19 -5.34
CA ASP A 320 11.08 11.63 -6.30
C ASP A 320 9.86 11.03 -5.57
N SER A 321 10.07 10.52 -4.36
CA SER A 321 8.99 10.11 -3.45
C SER A 321 8.29 11.29 -2.76
N LYS A 322 8.60 12.54 -3.13
CA LYS A 322 8.07 13.80 -2.56
C LYS A 322 8.29 13.98 -1.04
N ARG A 323 9.24 13.25 -0.44
CA ARG A 323 9.59 13.32 0.99
C ARG A 323 10.76 14.27 1.25
N ASN A 324 10.58 15.53 0.87
CA ASN A 324 11.57 16.59 1.08
C ASN A 324 11.87 16.85 2.58
N ASP A 325 10.90 16.56 3.45
CA ASP A 325 11.05 16.62 4.91
C ASP A 325 12.10 15.64 5.43
N ILE A 326 12.12 14.41 4.91
CA ILE A 326 13.12 13.40 5.26
C ILE A 326 14.42 13.69 4.52
N LYS A 327 14.36 14.07 3.24
CA LYS A 327 15.53 14.44 2.44
C LYS A 327 16.42 15.43 3.19
N LYS A 328 15.82 16.52 3.71
CA LYS A 328 16.54 17.54 4.48
C LYS A 328 17.23 16.96 5.71
N LYS A 329 16.53 16.11 6.49
CA LYS A 329 17.12 15.44 7.66
C LYS A 329 18.28 14.53 7.30
N VAL A 330 18.23 13.88 6.13
CA VAL A 330 19.30 13.00 5.64
C VAL A 330 20.48 13.82 5.10
N GLU A 331 20.23 14.95 4.43
CA GLU A 331 21.29 15.90 4.03
C GLU A 331 22.05 16.42 5.25
N ASP A 332 21.36 16.76 6.34
CA ASP A 332 21.99 17.17 7.60
C ASP A 332 22.92 16.09 8.18
N ILE A 333 22.63 14.80 7.96
CA ILE A 333 23.49 13.68 8.37
C ILE A 333 24.74 13.58 7.49
N PHE A 334 24.69 14.01 6.23
CA PHE A 334 25.82 13.95 5.30
C PHE A 334 26.81 15.11 5.46
N HIS A 335 26.35 16.23 6.00
CA HIS A 335 27.17 17.41 6.27
C HIS A 335 27.85 17.38 7.64
N PHE A 336 27.67 16.29 8.40
CA PHE A 336 28.35 15.96 9.65
C PHE A 336 29.44 14.92 9.40
#